data_AF-A0A7S9E1U8-F1
#
_entry.id   AF-A0A7S9E1U8-F1
#
_cell.length_a   1.000
_cell.length_b   1.000
_cell.length_c   1.000
_cell.angle_alpha   90.00
_cell.angle_beta   90.00
_cell.angle_gamma   90.00
#
_symmetry.space_group_name_H-M   'P 1'
#
loop_
_entity.id
_entity.type
_entity.pdbx_description
1 polymer ?
#
loop_
_entity_poly.entity_id
_entity_poly.type
_entity_poly.pdbx_seq_one_letter_code
_entity_poly.pdbx_strand_id
1 'polypeptide(L)' 'MLKISSGLIASGKTHPEIVPGDKWVDKSGIPINIESYRFNRVTFYREGYKSPCIYPEQRFVKEFQPVREVKP' A
#
# COMPACT_ATOMS: atom_id res chain seq x y z
N MET A 1 -39.74 11.10 -9.22
CA MET A 1 -38.58 11.94 -8.86
C MET A 1 -37.91 11.35 -7.64
N LEU A 2 -36.68 10.85 -7.74
CA LEU A 2 -35.70 10.84 -6.65
C LEU A 2 -34.32 10.96 -7.30
N LYS A 3 -33.77 12.18 -7.24
CA LYS A 3 -32.46 12.54 -7.79
C LYS A 3 -31.46 12.33 -6.65
N ILE A 4 -30.71 11.24 -6.68
CA ILE A 4 -29.57 11.04 -5.78
C ILE A 4 -28.32 11.50 -6.52
N SER A 5 -28.03 12.78 -6.38
CA SER A 5 -26.73 13.37 -6.68
C SER A 5 -25.79 13.08 -5.52
N SER A 6 -25.21 11.89 -5.49
CA SER A 6 -24.04 11.60 -4.65
C SER A 6 -22.79 12.07 -5.38
N GLY A 7 -22.52 13.37 -5.30
CA GLY A 7 -21.20 13.90 -5.63
C GLY A 7 -20.18 13.29 -4.67
N LEU A 8 -19.06 12.80 -5.21
CA LEU A 8 -17.72 12.68 -4.61
C LEU A 8 -16.91 11.68 -5.44
N ILE A 9 -16.38 12.10 -6.58
CA ILE A 9 -15.11 11.53 -7.05
C ILE A 9 -14.12 12.68 -6.94
N ALA A 10 -13.69 12.91 -5.69
CA ALA A 10 -12.52 13.72 -5.43
C ALA A 10 -11.38 13.10 -6.25
N SER A 11 -10.86 13.85 -7.22
CA SER A 11 -9.63 13.50 -7.94
C SER A 11 -8.45 13.65 -6.97
N GLY A 12 -8.39 12.79 -5.96
CA GLY A 12 -7.26 12.63 -5.07
C GLY A 12 -6.28 11.67 -5.73
N LYS A 13 -5.01 12.08 -5.80
CA LYS A 13 -3.86 11.28 -6.24
C LYS A 13 -4.13 9.78 -6.04
N THR A 14 -4.19 9.01 -7.13
CA THR A 14 -4.36 7.54 -7.06
C THR A 14 -3.24 7.00 -6.18
N HIS A 15 -3.57 6.67 -4.93
CA HIS A 15 -2.63 5.99 -4.06
C HIS A 15 -2.22 4.70 -4.79
N PRO A 16 -0.93 4.32 -4.75
CA PRO A 16 -0.52 3.05 -5.34
C PRO A 16 -1.35 1.91 -4.75
N GLU A 17 -1.86 1.05 -5.63
CA GLU A 17 -2.61 -0.12 -5.19
C GLU A 17 -1.67 -1.07 -4.44
N ILE A 18 -2.11 -1.57 -3.29
CA ILE A 18 -1.33 -2.48 -2.46
C ILE A 18 -1.71 -3.91 -2.83
N VAL A 19 -0.86 -4.58 -3.60
CA VAL A 19 -1.10 -5.95 -4.08
C VAL A 19 -0.20 -6.94 -3.34
N PRO A 20 -0.73 -8.08 -2.86
CA PRO A 20 0.10 -9.17 -2.35
C PRO A 20 1.12 -9.65 -3.39
N GLY A 21 2.37 -9.81 -2.97
CA GLY A 21 3.51 -10.13 -3.85
C GLY A 21 4.27 -8.92 -4.37
N ASP A 22 3.74 -7.71 -4.25
CA ASP A 22 4.48 -6.50 -4.64
C ASP A 22 5.68 -6.24 -3.73
N LYS A 23 6.71 -5.64 -4.33
CA LYS A 23 7.88 -5.13 -3.61
C LYS A 23 7.69 -3.65 -3.29
N TRP A 24 7.90 -3.32 -2.02
CA TRP A 24 7.88 -1.95 -1.52
C TRP A 24 9.20 -1.66 -0.82
N VAL A 25 9.52 -0.39 -0.63
CA VAL A 25 10.70 0.05 0.12
C VAL A 25 10.29 1.01 1.20
N ASP A 26 10.96 0.94 2.35
CA ASP A 26 10.79 1.94 3.41
C ASP A 26 11.56 3.23 3.09
N LYS A 27 11.43 4.24 3.96
CA LYS A 27 12.17 5.52 3.85
C LYS A 27 13.70 5.37 3.89
N SER A 28 14.21 4.27 4.42
CA SER A 28 15.63 3.95 4.49
C SER A 28 16.12 3.18 3.26
N GLY A 29 15.23 2.84 2.32
CA GLY A 29 15.53 2.06 1.12
C GLY A 29 15.53 0.55 1.34
N ILE A 30 15.09 0.06 2.51
CA ILE A 30 15.04 -1.38 2.80
C ILE A 30 13.82 -1.99 2.09
N PRO A 31 14.02 -3.01 1.24
CA PRO A 31 12.92 -3.67 0.56
C PRO A 31 12.08 -4.52 1.52
N ILE A 32 10.79 -4.58 1.22
CA ILE A 32 9.80 -5.40 1.90
C ILE A 32 8.93 -6.11 0.86
N ASN A 33 8.34 -7.23 1.25
CA ASN A 33 7.39 -7.97 0.43
C ASN A 33 6.00 -7.94 1.07
N ILE A 34 4.98 -7.57 0.29
CA ILE A 34 3.60 -7.62 0.75
C ILE A 34 3.12 -9.06 0.78
N GLU A 35 2.71 -9.54 1.94
CA GLU A 35 2.10 -10.85 2.10
C GLU A 35 0.58 -10.77 1.87
N SER A 36 -0.09 -9.78 2.48
CA SER A 36 -1.54 -9.64 2.33
C SER A 36 -2.03 -8.21 2.60
N TYR A 37 -3.18 -7.89 2.02
CA TYR A 37 -3.92 -6.67 2.29
C TYR A 37 -5.40 -7.00 2.55
N ARG A 38 -5.85 -6.81 3.79
CA ARG A 38 -7.21 -7.12 4.27
C ARG A 38 -7.58 -6.19 5.43
N PHE A 39 -8.86 -5.83 5.55
CA PHE A 39 -9.38 -5.02 6.67
C PHE A 39 -8.61 -3.70 6.90
N ASN A 40 -8.18 -3.03 5.82
CA ASN A 40 -7.33 -1.82 5.85
C ASN A 40 -6.01 -2.03 6.61
N ARG A 41 -5.50 -3.26 6.63
CA ARG A 41 -4.22 -3.65 7.22
C ARG A 41 -3.37 -4.36 6.18
N VAL A 42 -2.11 -3.97 6.15
CA VAL A 42 -1.08 -4.51 5.27
C VAL A 42 -0.17 -5.39 6.11
N THR A 43 -0.05 -6.65 5.73
CA THR A 43 0.91 -7.59 6.30
C THR A 43 2.07 -7.73 5.33
N PHE A 44 3.29 -7.55 5.82
CA PHE A 44 4.49 -7.61 5.00
C PHE A 44 5.68 -8.16 5.78
N TYR A 45 6.69 -8.64 5.05
CA TYR A 45 7.95 -9.09 5.61
C TYR A 45 9.08 -8.13 5.25
N ARG A 46 9.92 -7.83 6.22
CA ARG A 46 11.17 -7.07 6.05
C ARG A 46 12.35 -8.03 6.07
N GLU A 47 13.37 -7.72 5.27
CA GLU A 47 14.62 -8.46 5.28
C GLU A 47 15.25 -8.47 6.69
N GLY A 48 15.66 -9.66 7.15
CA GLY A 48 16.22 -9.85 8.49
C GLY A 48 15.20 -10.05 9.63
N TYR A 49 13.89 -9.97 9.35
CA TYR A 49 12.83 -10.21 10.33
C TYR A 49 12.10 -11.52 10.05
N LYS A 50 12.02 -12.41 11.06
CA LYS A 50 11.32 -13.71 10.94
C LYS A 50 9.80 -13.60 11.05
N SER A 51 9.32 -12.58 11.76
CA SER A 51 7.88 -12.38 12.00
C SER A 51 7.32 -11.31 11.05
N PRO A 52 6.06 -11.45 10.60
CA PRO A 52 5.42 -10.45 9.77
C PRO A 52 5.18 -9.15 10.53
N CYS A 53 5.24 -8.03 9.81
CA CYS A 53 4.81 -6.73 10.29
C CYS A 53 3.39 -6.45 9.79
N ILE A 54 2.51 -5.91 10.64
CA ILE A 54 1.11 -5.62 10.30
C ILE A 54 0.81 -4.15 10.58
N TYR A 55 0.65 -3.35 9.53
CA TYR A 55 0.39 -1.91 9.65
C TYR A 55 -1.00 -1.52 9.11
N PRO A 56 -1.66 -0.50 9.67
CA PRO A 56 -2.78 0.14 9.01
C PRO A 56 -2.35 0.72 7.66
N GLU A 57 -3.22 0.64 6.65
CA GLU A 57 -2.98 1.17 5.29
C GLU A 57 -2.48 2.62 5.33
N GLN A 58 -3.14 3.49 6.10
CA GLN A 58 -2.79 4.91 6.20
C GLN A 58 -1.36 5.16 6.69
N ARG A 59 -0.83 4.27 7.54
CA ARG A 59 0.56 4.35 8.00
C ARG A 59 1.48 3.81 6.91
N PHE A 60 1.11 2.69 6.32
CA PHE A 60 1.87 2.00 5.30
C PHE A 60 2.17 2.93 4.11
N VAL A 61 1.16 3.58 3.53
CA VAL A 61 1.34 4.47 2.36
C VAL A 61 2.15 5.74 2.65
N LYS A 62 2.33 6.11 3.93
CA LYS A 62 3.17 7.24 4.36
C LYS A 62 4.63 6.86 4.60
N GLU A 63 4.88 5.60 4.95
CA GLU A 63 6.20 5.10 5.36
C GLU A 63 6.88 4.29 4.26
N PHE A 64 6.11 3.76 3.31
CA PHE A 64 6.60 2.90 2.26
C PHE A 64 6.20 3.43 0.87
N GLN A 65 7.00 3.07 -0.14
CA GLN A 65 6.74 3.38 -1.53
C GLN A 65 6.87 2.10 -2.38
N PRO A 66 6.04 1.92 -3.43
CA PRO A 66 6.16 0.79 -4.32
C PRO A 66 7.48 0.87 -5.11
N VAL A 67 8.16 -0.25 -5.26
CA VAL A 67 9.32 -0.36 -6.16
C VAL A 67 8.75 -0.45 -7.58
N ARG A 68 8.56 0.70 -8.22
CA ARG A 68 8.16 0.72 -9.63
C ARG A 68 9.34 0.25 -10.47
N GLU A 69 9.27 -0.95 -11.00
CA GLU A 69 10.05 -1.28 -12.19
C GLU A 69 9.54 -0.39 -13.32
N VAL A 70 10.31 0.64 -13.66
CA VAL A 70 10.11 1.35 -14.91
C VAL A 70 10.46 0.34 -16.00
N LYS A 71 9.46 -0.36 -16.55
CA LYS A 71 9.65 -1.06 -17.81
C LYS A 71 10.00 0.02 -18.85
N PRO A 72 11.20 -0.03 -19.46
CA PRO A 72 11.60 0.94 -20.48
C PRO A 72 10.72 0.86 -21.72
#